data_AF-A0A093RV98-F1
#
_entry.id   AF-A0A093RV98-F1
#
_cell.length_a   1.000
_cell.length_b   1.000
_cell.length_c   1.000
_cell.angle_alpha   90.00
_cell.angle_beta   90.00
_cell.angle_gamma   90.00
#
_symmetry.space_group_name_H-M   'P 1'
#
loop_
_entity.id
_entity.type
_entity.pdbx_description
1 polymer ?
#
loop_
_entity_poly.entity_id
_entity_poly.type
_entity_poly.pdbx_seq_one_letter_code
_entity_poly.pdbx_strand_id
1 'polypeptide(L)'
;DGIEPMWEDSQNKRGGRWLITLAKQQRHTELDRFWLETLLCLIGEMFDEYSDEVCGAVINIRAKGDKIAIWTREAENREGVTHIG
;
A
#
# COMPACT_ATOMS: atom_id res chain seq x y z
N ASP A 1 -1.98 -11.67 -9.11
CA ASP A 1 -0.77 -12.08 -9.86
C ASP A 1 -0.75 -11.35 -11.21
N GLY A 2 0.42 -11.04 -11.75
CA GLY A 2 0.55 -10.33 -13.05
C GLY A 2 0.43 -8.80 -13.02
N ILE A 3 0.58 -8.17 -11.85
CA ILE A 3 0.70 -6.70 -11.71
C ILE A 3 2.16 -6.40 -11.35
N GLU A 4 2.86 -5.66 -12.20
CA GLU A 4 4.23 -5.24 -11.91
C GLU A 4 4.23 -4.09 -10.88
N PRO A 5 5.14 -4.07 -9.90
CA PRO A 5 5.17 -3.05 -8.84
C PRO A 5 5.81 -1.74 -9.33
N MET A 6 5.27 -1.18 -10.42
CA MET A 6 5.72 0.05 -11.06
C MET A 6 4.52 0.86 -11.58
N TRP A 7 4.71 2.17 -11.79
CA TRP A 7 3.62 3.07 -12.16
C TRP A 7 3.19 2.90 -13.62
N GLU A 8 4.04 2.32 -14.46
CA GLU A 8 3.80 2.06 -15.86
C GLU A 8 2.81 0.90 -16.11
N ASP A 9 2.65 0.00 -15.13
CA ASP A 9 1.73 -1.12 -15.22
C ASP A 9 0.30 -0.63 -15.49
N SER A 10 -0.42 -1.33 -16.37
CA SER A 10 -1.78 -0.93 -16.78
C SER A 10 -2.76 -0.82 -15.63
N GLN A 11 -2.54 -1.59 -14.56
CA GLN A 11 -3.36 -1.63 -13.35
C GLN A 11 -2.99 -0.53 -12.35
N ASN A 12 -1.79 0.05 -12.44
CA ASN A 12 -1.31 1.07 -11.50
C ASN A 12 -1.33 2.50 -12.07
N LYS A 13 -1.24 2.65 -13.40
CA LYS A 13 -0.97 3.95 -14.07
C LYS A 13 -2.03 5.04 -13.86
N ARG A 14 -3.27 4.67 -13.52
CA ARG A 14 -4.36 5.60 -13.16
C ARG A 14 -4.62 5.65 -11.65
N GLY A 15 -3.87 4.85 -10.92
CA GLY A 15 -4.05 4.62 -9.50
C GLY A 15 -3.34 5.64 -8.64
N GLY A 16 -3.20 5.25 -7.38
CA GLY A 16 -2.50 6.02 -6.38
C GLY A 16 -1.92 5.11 -5.31
N ARG A 17 -1.47 5.73 -4.22
CA ARG A 17 -1.06 4.96 -3.04
C ARG A 17 -1.36 5.71 -1.75
N TRP A 18 -1.85 4.98 -0.76
CA TRP A 18 -1.78 5.41 0.62
C TRP A 18 -0.35 5.27 1.11
N LEU A 19 0.18 6.29 1.78
CA LEU A 19 1.59 6.35 2.15
C LEU A 19 1.73 6.69 3.63
N ILE A 20 2.26 5.76 4.41
CA ILE A 20 2.74 6.05 5.76
C ILE A 20 4.26 6.24 5.71
N THR A 21 4.74 7.23 6.44
CA THR A 21 6.18 7.50 6.59
C THR A 21 6.57 7.31 8.05
N LEU A 22 7.56 6.45 8.28
CA LEU A 22 8.12 6.20 9.60
C LEU A 22 9.39 7.00 9.80
N ALA A 23 9.53 7.62 10.97
CA ALA A 23 10.78 8.22 11.39
C ALA A 23 11.84 7.12 11.59
N LYS A 24 13.12 7.47 11.41
CA LYS A 24 14.25 6.52 11.53
C LYS A 24 14.23 5.75 12.86
N GLN A 25 13.80 6.40 13.94
CA GLN A 25 13.72 5.85 15.30
C GLN A 25 12.68 4.73 15.42
N GLN A 26 11.66 4.71 14.57
CA GLN A 26 10.58 3.73 14.59
C GLN A 26 10.91 2.44 13.83
N ARG A 27 12.05 2.38 13.10
CA ARG A 27 12.40 1.22 12.28
C ARG A 27 12.40 -0.10 13.08
N HIS A 28 13.02 -0.09 14.24
CA HIS A 28 13.20 -1.31 15.04
C HIS A 28 12.00 -1.64 15.93
N THR A 29 11.01 -0.75 16.03
CA THR A 29 9.84 -0.95 16.90
C THR A 29 8.54 -1.13 16.13
N GLU A 30 8.35 -0.39 15.03
CA GLU A 30 7.07 -0.35 14.30
C GLU A 30 7.12 -0.94 12.90
N LEU A 31 8.27 -0.88 12.21
CA LEU A 31 8.31 -1.14 10.77
C LEU A 31 7.86 -2.57 10.41
N ASP A 32 8.42 -3.57 11.09
CA ASP A 32 8.09 -4.97 10.83
C ASP A 32 6.63 -5.27 11.19
N ARG A 33 6.12 -4.64 12.25
CA ARG A 33 4.72 -4.77 12.66
C ARG A 33 3.78 -4.20 11.61
N PHE A 34 4.01 -2.95 11.17
CA PHE A 34 3.18 -2.33 10.12
C PHE A 34 3.28 -3.06 8.78
N TRP A 35 4.46 -3.56 8.43
CA TRP A 35 4.63 -4.34 7.20
C TRP A 35 3.87 -5.66 7.28
N LEU A 36 3.94 -6.37 8.41
CA LEU A 36 3.18 -7.60 8.62
C LEU A 36 1.68 -7.33 8.60
N GLU A 37 1.19 -6.32 9.31
CA GLU A 37 -0.23 -5.92 9.31
C GLU A 37 -0.70 -5.59 7.89
N THR A 38 0.11 -4.86 7.10
CA THR A 38 -0.19 -4.55 5.70
C THR A 38 -0.32 -5.83 4.86
N LEU A 39 0.64 -6.77 4.99
CA LEU A 39 0.58 -8.04 4.28
C LEU A 39 -0.66 -8.86 4.66
N LEU A 40 -1.02 -8.87 5.94
CA LEU A 40 -2.22 -9.55 6.43
C LEU A 40 -3.50 -8.93 5.88
N CYS A 41 -3.59 -7.60 5.80
CA CYS A 41 -4.71 -6.91 5.18
C CYS A 41 -4.87 -7.29 3.70
N LEU A 42 -3.75 -7.38 2.97
CA LEU A 42 -3.75 -7.75 1.55
C LEU A 42 -4.20 -9.20 1.34
N ILE A 43 -3.54 -10.18 1.96
CA ILE A 43 -3.87 -11.60 1.74
C ILE A 43 -5.20 -12.01 2.37
N GLY A 44 -5.66 -11.23 3.36
CA GLY A 44 -6.94 -11.43 4.04
C GLY A 44 -8.11 -10.75 3.35
N GLU A 45 -7.88 -10.00 2.27
CA GLU A 45 -8.91 -9.23 1.55
C GLU A 45 -9.72 -8.35 2.53
N MET A 46 -9.01 -7.62 3.40
CA MET A 46 -9.62 -6.90 4.53
C MET A 46 -10.24 -5.54 4.17
N PHE A 47 -10.46 -5.27 2.89
CA PHE A 47 -11.05 -4.01 2.39
C PHE A 47 -12.47 -4.22 1.84
N ASP A 48 -13.12 -5.30 2.25
CA ASP A 48 -14.49 -5.67 1.86
C ASP A 48 -14.65 -5.68 0.33
N GLU A 49 -15.69 -5.03 -0.19
CA GLU A 49 -15.99 -4.90 -1.62
C GLU A 49 -14.94 -4.12 -2.42
N TYR A 50 -14.02 -3.43 -1.75
CA TYR A 50 -12.94 -2.66 -2.39
C TYR A 50 -11.60 -3.40 -2.46
N SER A 51 -11.53 -4.66 -2.02
CA SER A 51 -10.26 -5.41 -2.02
C SER A 51 -9.70 -5.62 -3.45
N ASP A 52 -10.58 -5.75 -4.46
CA ASP A 52 -10.20 -5.84 -5.88
C ASP A 52 -9.55 -4.55 -6.44
N GLU A 53 -9.73 -3.42 -5.75
CA GLU A 53 -9.10 -2.14 -6.10
C GLU A 53 -7.64 -2.07 -5.61
N VAL A 54 -7.20 -2.97 -4.72
CA VAL A 54 -5.82 -3.04 -4.24
C VAL A 54 -4.94 -3.75 -5.25
N CYS A 55 -3.88 -3.08 -5.69
CA CYS A 55 -2.89 -3.66 -6.60
C CYS A 55 -1.75 -4.36 -5.87
N GLY A 56 -1.41 -3.88 -4.67
CA GLY A 56 -0.34 -4.45 -3.86
C GLY A 56 0.20 -3.46 -2.84
N ALA A 57 1.29 -3.84 -2.18
CA ALA A 57 1.95 -2.99 -1.19
C ALA A 57 3.46 -2.94 -1.43
N VAL A 58 4.07 -1.82 -1.02
CA VAL A 58 5.51 -1.57 -1.18
C VAL A 58 6.08 -1.04 0.12
N ILE A 59 7.23 -1.59 0.52
CA ILE A 59 8.07 -1.05 1.58
C ILE A 59 9.33 -0.41 0.98
N ASN A 60 9.70 0.78 1.46
CA ASN A 60 10.92 1.47 1.08
C ASN A 60 11.79 1.76 2.30
N ILE A 61 12.88 1.00 2.42
CA ILE A 61 13.88 1.21 3.46
C ILE A 61 14.83 2.33 3.05
N ARG A 62 14.93 3.42 3.81
CA ARG A 62 15.78 4.58 3.46
C ARG A 62 16.44 5.20 4.69
N ALA A 63 17.59 5.86 4.51
CA ALA A 63 18.34 6.46 5.63
C ALA A 63 17.57 7.58 6.36
N LYS A 64 16.71 8.32 5.65
CA LYS A 64 15.95 9.47 6.18
C LYS A 64 14.61 9.09 6.84
N GLY A 65 14.21 7.82 6.75
CA GLY A 65 12.89 7.36 7.19
C GLY A 65 12.30 6.38 6.20
N ASP A 66 11.57 5.40 6.72
CA ASP A 66 11.01 4.32 5.92
C ASP A 66 9.60 4.67 5.47
N LYS A 67 9.15 3.99 4.42
CA LYS A 67 7.79 4.18 3.90
C LYS A 67 7.14 2.84 3.66
N ILE A 68 5.86 2.74 4.00
CA ILE A 68 5.00 1.64 3.59
C ILE A 68 3.87 2.26 2.79
N ALA A 69 3.48 1.61 1.70
CA ALA A 69 2.40 2.08 0.87
C ALA A 69 1.52 0.93 0.38
N ILE A 70 0.22 1.18 0.28
CA ILE A 70 -0.76 0.33 -0.41
C ILE A 70 -1.14 1.04 -1.70
N TRP A 71 -1.02 0.34 -2.82
CA TRP A 71 -1.32 0.87 -4.15
C TRP A 71 -2.76 0.50 -4.53
N THR A 72 -3.50 1.46 -5.07
CA THR A 72 -4.87 1.30 -5.53
C THR A 72 -4.95 1.53 -7.04
N ARG A 73 -5.92 0.89 -7.69
CA ARG A 73 -6.06 0.83 -9.16
C ARG A 73 -6.50 2.13 -9.82
N GLU A 74 -7.44 2.84 -9.20
CA GLU A 74 -8.10 4.00 -9.78
C GLU A 74 -8.17 5.15 -8.75
N ALA A 75 -7.42 6.22 -8.98
CA ALA A 75 -7.38 7.36 -8.08
C ALA A 75 -8.71 8.14 -8.04
N GLU A 76 -9.50 8.06 -9.12
CA GLU A 76 -10.79 8.73 -9.20
C GLU A 76 -11.91 7.97 -8.47
N ASN A 77 -11.69 6.71 -8.09
CA ASN A 77 -12.61 5.94 -7.24
C ASN A 77 -12.52 6.41 -5.78
N ARG A 78 -13.04 7.61 -5.52
CA ARG A 78 -12.91 8.30 -4.23
C ARG A 78 -13.47 7.50 -3.06
N GLU A 79 -14.56 6.77 -3.27
CA GLU A 79 -15.19 5.97 -2.23
C GLU A 79 -14.29 4.80 -1.82
N GLY A 80 -13.85 3.99 -2.79
CA GLY A 80 -12.95 2.88 -2.53
C GLY A 80 -11.59 3.33 -1.98
N VAL A 81 -11.02 4.40 -2.54
CA VAL A 81 -9.75 4.95 -2.04
C VAL A 81 -9.90 5.44 -0.59
N THR A 82 -11.02 6.05 -0.22
CA THR A 82 -11.26 6.50 1.16
C THR A 82 -11.56 5.34 2.11
N HIS A 83 -12.23 4.28 1.65
CA HIS A 83 -12.49 3.08 2.46
C HIS A 83 -11.22 2.29 2.78
N ILE A 84 -10.30 2.21 1.81
CA ILE A 84 -9.03 1.50 1.96
C ILE A 84 -8.06 2.20 2.92
N GLY A 85 -8.15 3.53 3.05
CA GLY A 85 -7.21 4.37 3.81
C GLY A 85 -7.68 4.73 5.21
#